data_AF-A0A4Q6EKV0-F1
#
_entry.id   AF-A0A4Q6EKV0-F1
#
_cell.length_a   1.000
_cell.length_b   1.000
_cell.length_c   1.000
_cell.angle_alpha   90.00
_cell.angle_beta   90.00
_cell.angle_gamma   90.00
#
_symmetry.space_group_name_H-M   'P 1'
#
loop_
_entity.id
_entity.type
_entity.pdbx_description
1 polymer ?
#
loop_
_entity_poly.entity_id
_entity_poly.type
_entity_poly.pdbx_seq_one_letter_code
_entity_poly.pdbx_strand_id
1 'polypeptide(L)' 'MELNHLRYFYEVAKAGSFTNAARSLRISQSALSKTVALLEAREGVKLLQRSKSG' A
#
# COMPACT_ATOMS: atom_id res chain seq x y z
N MET A 1 -5.53 -9.56 -12.16
CA MET A 1 -5.48 -8.23 -11.52
C MET A 1 -6.60 -8.17 -10.51
N GLU A 2 -6.30 -7.98 -9.21
CA GLU A 2 -7.35 -7.59 -8.26
C GLU A 2 -7.39 -6.06 -8.14
N LEU A 3 -8.55 -5.46 -8.40
CA LEU A 3 -8.79 -4.02 -8.22
C LEU A 3 -8.46 -3.54 -6.79
N ASN A 4 -8.53 -4.43 -5.80
CA ASN A 4 -8.16 -4.13 -4.42
C ASN A 4 -6.68 -3.74 -4.27
N HIS A 5 -5.77 -4.32 -5.05
CA HIS A 5 -4.34 -3.98 -4.96
C HIS A 5 -4.07 -2.53 -5.36
N LEU A 6 -4.69 -2.10 -6.47
CA LEU A 6 -4.60 -0.73 -6.96
C LEU A 6 -5.26 0.25 -6.01
N ARG A 7 -6.43 -0.09 -5.44
CA ARG A 7 -7.10 0.73 -4.42
C ARG A 7 -6.22 0.92 -3.19
N TYR A 8 -5.53 -0.12 -2.76
CA TYR A 8 -4.67 -0.09 -1.57
C TYR A 8 -3.40 0.74 -1.82
N PHE A 9 -2.77 0.55 -2.97
CA PHE A 9 -1.66 1.40 -3.40
C PHE A 9 -2.07 2.88 -3.46
N TYR A 10 -3.21 3.19 -4.11
CA TYR A 10 -3.73 4.55 -4.22
C TYR A 10 -3.95 5.17 -2.84
N GLU A 11 -4.56 4.44 -1.90
CA GLU A 11 -4.83 4.98 -0.58
C GLU A 11 -3.55 5.24 0.22
N VAL A 12 -2.51 4.41 0.05
CA VAL A 12 -1.19 4.68 0.66
C VAL A 12 -0.55 5.93 0.04
N ALA A 13 -0.57 6.06 -1.29
CA ALA A 13 -0.03 7.24 -1.98
C ALA A 13 -0.77 8.52 -1.57
N LYS A 14 -2.10 8.45 -1.44
CA LYS A 14 -2.95 9.56 -0.99
C LYS A 14 -2.71 9.92 0.47
N ALA A 15 -2.56 8.93 1.35
CA ALA A 15 -2.37 9.17 2.78
C ALA A 15 -0.93 9.56 3.15
N GLY A 16 0.05 9.28 2.28
CA GLY A 16 1.48 9.45 2.56
C GLY A 16 2.02 8.57 3.68
N SER A 17 1.22 7.61 4.17
CA SER A 17 1.55 6.78 5.32
C SER A 17 0.76 5.47 5.29
N PHE A 18 1.47 4.35 5.37
CA PHE A 18 0.85 3.03 5.49
C PHE A 18 -0.06 2.92 6.73
N THR A 19 0.31 3.57 7.84
CA THR A 19 -0.48 3.54 9.08
C THR A 19 -1.80 4.27 8.91
N ASN A 20 -1.77 5.47 8.32
CA ASN A 20 -2.98 6.27 8.09
C ASN A 20 -3.89 5.61 7.04
N ALA A 21 -3.31 5.08 5.95
CA ALA A 21 -4.06 4.36 4.92
C ALA A 21 -4.74 3.10 5.49
N ALA A 22 -4.04 2.31 6.32
CA ALA A 22 -4.60 1.12 6.94
C ALA A 22 -5.78 1.46 7.88
N ARG A 23 -5.66 2.57 8.63
CA ARG A 23 -6.75 3.08 9.47
C ARG A 23 -7.96 3.51 8.64
N SER A 24 -7.74 4.23 7.53
CA SER A 24 -8.79 4.63 6.57
C SER A 24 -9.53 3.41 6.00
N LEU A 25 -8.77 2.39 5.60
CA LEU A 25 -9.28 1.15 5.02
C LEU A 25 -9.82 0.14 6.04
N ARG A 26 -9.69 0.42 7.35
CA ARG A 26 -10.07 -0.49 8.46
C ARG A 26 -9.45 -1.88 8.35
N ILE A 27 -8.17 -1.95 7.97
CA ILE A 27 -7.37 -3.19 7.91
C ILE A 27 -6.09 -3.03 8.71
N SER A 28 -5.36 -4.13 8.92
CA SER A 28 -4.04 -4.04 9.53
C SER A 28 -3.03 -3.41 8.55
N GLN A 29 -2.08 -2.65 9.11
CA GLN A 29 -0.98 -2.09 8.32
C GLN A 29 -0.13 -3.18 7.66
N SER A 30 0.04 -4.33 8.32
CA SER A 30 0.77 -5.48 7.77
C SER A 30 0.07 -6.09 6.55
N ALA A 31 -1.26 -6.21 6.57
CA ALA A 31 -2.04 -6.66 5.43
C ALA A 31 -1.90 -5.68 4.25
N LEU A 32 -2.06 -4.39 4.51
CA LEU A 32 -1.89 -3.35 3.48
C LEU A 32 -0.50 -3.37 2.86
N SER A 33 0.54 -3.46 3.70
CA SER A 33 1.94 -3.58 3.29
C SER A 33 2.17 -4.81 2.40
N LYS A 34 1.59 -5.96 2.75
CA LYS A 34 1.71 -7.19 1.97
C LYS A 34 1.03 -7.05 0.60
N THR A 35 -0.17 -6.47 0.55
CA THR A 35 -0.89 -6.26 -0.71
C THR A 35 -0.13 -5.35 -1.67
N VAL A 36 0.43 -4.24 -1.17
CA VAL A 36 1.26 -3.35 -1.99
C VAL A 36 2.51 -4.07 -2.48
N ALA A 37 3.19 -4.84 -1.63
CA ALA A 37 4.37 -5.60 -2.05
C ALA A 37 4.06 -6.65 -3.13
N LEU A 38 2.87 -7.27 -3.09
CA LEU A 38 2.41 -8.19 -4.14
C LEU A 38 2.16 -7.46 -5.47
N LEU A 39 1.63 -6.24 -5.42
CA LEU A 39 1.47 -5.40 -6.61
C LEU A 39 2.82 -5.05 -7.22
N GLU A 40 3.76 -4.56 -6.41
CA GLU A 40 5.13 -4.26 -6.85
C GLU A 40 5.83 -5.47 -7.48
N ALA A 41 5.73 -6.64 -6.83
CA ALA A 41 6.33 -7.87 -7.33
C ALA A 41 5.74 -8.31 -8.68
N ARG A 42 4.44 -8.13 -8.86
CA ARG A 42 3.75 -8.47 -10.11
C ARG A 42 4.17 -7.55 -11.26
N GLU A 43 4.26 -6.26 -11.00
CA GLU A 43 4.65 -5.29 -12.03
C GLU A 43 6.18 -5.25 -12.24
N GLY A 44 6.95 -5.88 -11.34
CA GLY A 44 8.41 -5.91 -11.41
C GLY A 44 9.07 -4.58 -11.06
N VAL A 45 8.32 -3.66 -10.43
CA VAL A 45 8.80 -2.31 -10.09
C VAL A 45 8.45 -1.94 -8.65
N LYS A 46 9.27 -1.06 -8.07
CA LYS A 46 8.92 -0.39 -6.80
C LYS A 46 8.01 0.80 -7.09
N LEU A 47 6.82 0.75 -6.52
CA LEU A 47 5.80 1.80 -6.70
C LEU A 47 5.87 2.83 -5.57
N LEU A 48 6.34 2.43 -4.38
CA LEU A 48 6.51 3.31 -3.23
C LEU A 48 7.91 3.15 -2.62
N GLN A 49 8.52 4.25 -2.21
CA GLN A 49 9.72 4.26 -1.38
C GLN A 49 9.29 4.45 0.08
N ARG A 50 9.71 3.55 0.97
CA ARG A 50 9.37 3.64 2.40
C ARG A 50 10.41 4.47 3.13
N SER A 51 9.97 5.46 3.89
CA SER A 51 10.83 6.23 4.79
C SER A 51 10.39 6.05 6.25
N LYS A 52 11.26 6.38 7.22
CA LYS A 52 10.90 6.35 8.65
C LYS A 52 9.76 7.32 9.00
N SER A 53 9.51 8.33 8.16
CA SER A 53 8.43 9.31 8.29
C SER A 53 7.14 8.93 7.55
N GLY A 54 7.16 7.86 6.74
CA GLY A 54 6.13 7.53 5.75
C GLY A 54 6.77 7.06 4.45
#